data_AF-R6H261-F1
#
_entry.id   AF-R6H261-F1
#
_cell.length_a   1.000
_cell.length_b   1.000
_cell.length_c   1.000
_cell.angle_alpha   90.00
_cell.angle_beta   90.00
_cell.angle_gamma   90.00
#
_symmetry.space_group_name_H-M   'P 1'
#
loop_
_entity.id
_entity.type
_entity.pdbx_description
1 polymer ?
#
loop_
_entity_poly.entity_id
_entity_poly.type
_entity_poly.pdbx_seq_one_letter_code
_entity_poly.pdbx_strand_id
1 'polypeptide(L)' 'MEQELLERINALGIGPQGLGGRTTALAVHIEVAAVHMASLPVAVNINCHVTRHESEVL' A
#
# COMPACT_ATOMS: atom_id res chain seq x y z
N MET A 1 8.97 -7.84 2.91
CA MET A 1 8.40 -6.70 3.66
C MET A 1 6.98 -6.40 3.21
N GLU A 2 6.72 -6.25 1.90
CA GLU A 2 5.37 -6.02 1.36
C GLU A 2 4.35 -7.10 1.75
N GLN A 3 4.69 -8.38 1.55
CA GLN A 3 3.81 -9.50 1.87
C GLN A 3 3.44 -9.55 3.37
N GLU A 4 4.42 -9.37 4.25
CA GLU A 4 4.21 -9.30 5.70
C GLU A 4 3.29 -8.14 6.08
N LEU A 5 3.49 -6.96 5.46
CA LEU A 5 2.63 -5.81 5.68
C LEU A 5 1.21 -6.06 5.19
N LEU A 6 1.03 -6.68 4.02
CA LEU A 6 -0.27 -7.04 3.49
C LEU A 6 -1.03 -7.98 4.44
N GLU A 7 -0.35 -9.01 4.96
CA GLU A 7 -0.91 -9.94 5.95
C GLU A 7 -1.30 -9.21 7.24
N ARG A 8 -0.42 -8.37 7.76
CA ARG A 8 -0.68 -7.58 8.98
C ARG A 8 -1.83 -6.60 8.82
N ILE A 9 -1.91 -5.91 7.68
CA ILE A 9 -2.99 -4.96 7.37
C ILE A 9 -4.34 -5.68 7.29
N ASN A 10 -4.39 -6.84 6.64
CA ASN A 10 -5.61 -7.62 6.54
C ASN A 10 -6.01 -8.27 7.88
N ALA A 11 -5.04 -8.59 8.74
CA ALA A 11 -5.29 -9.08 10.10
C ALA A 11 -5.92 -8.03 11.04
N LEU A 12 -5.89 -6.74 10.69
CA LEU A 12 -6.56 -5.69 11.49
C LEU A 12 -8.09 -5.81 11.50
N GLY A 13 -8.68 -6.58 10.58
CA GLY A 13 -10.13 -6.82 10.55
C GLY A 13 -10.97 -5.61 10.10
N ILE A 14 -10.34 -4.54 9.61
CA ILE A 14 -11.01 -3.31 9.14
C ILE A 14 -11.93 -3.62 7.95
N GLY A 15 -11.47 -4.45 7.02
CA GLY A 15 -12.25 -4.89 5.86
C GLY A 15 -12.56 -3.78 4.85
N PRO A 16 -13.33 -4.10 3.80
CA PRO A 16 -13.65 -3.15 2.74
C PRO A 16 -14.48 -1.98 3.28
N GLN A 17 -14.11 -0.75 2.90
CA GLN A 17 -14.76 0.50 3.35
C GLN A 17 -14.79 0.71 4.87
N GLY A 18 -14.03 -0.07 5.65
CA GLY A 18 -14.04 0.02 7.12
C GLY A 18 -15.26 -0.60 7.79
N LEU A 19 -16.05 -1.41 7.07
CA LEU A 19 -17.26 -2.05 7.59
C LEU A 19 -17.00 -3.40 8.29
N GLY A 20 -15.74 -3.71 8.56
CA GLY A 20 -15.30 -5.02 9.03
C GLY A 20 -15.09 -6.00 7.89
N GLY A 21 -14.29 -7.03 8.13
CA GLY A 21 -14.09 -8.13 7.18
C GLY A 21 -12.65 -8.63 7.12
N ARG A 22 -12.36 -9.45 6.12
CA ARG A 22 -11.08 -10.15 5.98
C ARG A 22 -10.04 -9.42 5.14
N THR A 23 -10.48 -8.57 4.21
CA THR A 23 -9.62 -7.97 3.19
C THR A 23 -9.77 -6.46 3.22
N THR A 24 -8.77 -5.79 3.79
CA THR A 24 -8.63 -4.33 3.84
C THR A 24 -7.82 -3.83 2.65
N ALA A 25 -6.73 -4.52 2.30
CA ALA A 25 -5.82 -4.17 1.21
C ALA A 25 -5.66 -5.34 0.23
N LEU A 26 -5.56 -5.02 -1.06
CA LEU A 26 -5.35 -5.98 -2.13
C LEU A 26 -3.86 -6.23 -2.41
N ALA A 27 -3.05 -5.18 -2.31
CA ALA A 27 -1.61 -5.21 -2.51
C ALA A 27 -0.94 -4.09 -1.71
N VAL A 28 0.35 -4.24 -1.47
CA VAL A 28 1.23 -3.22 -0.87
C VAL A 28 2.47 -3.12 -1.75
N HIS A 29 2.84 -1.91 -2.14
CA HIS A 29 4.04 -1.64 -2.94
C HIS A 29 4.93 -0.65 -2.19
N ILE A 30 6.23 -0.95 -2.11
CA ILE A 30 7.22 -0.19 -1.36
C ILE A 30 8.36 0.19 -2.30
N GLU A 31 8.49 1.50 -2.52
CA GLU A 31 9.61 2.08 -3.25
C GLU A 31 10.67 2.58 -2.26
N VAL A 32 11.92 2.22 -2.49
CA VAL A 32 13.06 2.61 -1.65
C VAL A 32 14.01 3.46 -2.46
N ALA A 33 14.38 4.62 -1.92
CA ALA A 33 15.32 5.55 -2.53
C ALA A 33 16.42 5.97 -1.54
N ALA A 34 17.58 6.36 -2.06
CA ALA A 34 18.68 6.87 -1.26
C ALA A 34 18.32 8.23 -0.64
N VAL A 35 18.78 8.46 0.58
CA VAL A 35 18.49 9.68 1.35
C VAL A 35 19.73 10.15 2.11
N HIS A 36 19.75 11.42 2.52
CA HIS A 36 20.81 11.95 3.38
C HIS A 36 20.79 11.23 4.74
N MET A 37 21.94 10.87 5.31
CA MET A 37 22.02 10.05 6.54
C MET A 37 21.23 10.63 7.73
N ALA A 38 21.14 11.95 7.81
CA ALA A 38 20.38 12.65 8.85
C ALA A 38 18.85 12.70 8.62
N SER A 39 18.35 12.13 7.51
CA SER A 39 16.96 12.24 7.09
C SER A 39 16.39 10.89 6.63
N LEU A 40 15.15 10.60 7.03
CA LEU A 40 14.42 9.42 6.55
C LEU A 40 12.98 9.82 6.16
N PRO A 41 12.78 10.42 4.98
CA PRO A 41 11.45 10.71 4.49
C PRO A 41 10.68 9.40 4.22
N VAL A 42 9.44 9.34 4.70
CA VAL A 42 8.53 8.21 4.48
C VAL A 42 7.19 8.77 4.04
N ALA A 43 6.62 8.19 2.98
CA ALA A 43 5.29 8.52 2.49
C ALA A 43 4.46 7.25 2.36
N VAL A 44 3.17 7.35 2.65
CA VAL A 44 2.19 6.29 2.43
C VAL A 44 1.10 6.85 1.53
N ASN A 45 0.82 6.15 0.43
CA ASN A 45 -0.24 6.48 -0.49
C ASN A 45 -1.23 5.31 -0.56
N ILE A 46 -2.53 5.62 -0.66
CA ILE A 46 -3.60 4.65 -0.73
C ILE A 46 -4.34 4.84 -2.04
N ASN A 47 -4.43 3.76 -2.81
CA ASN A 47 -5.23 3.69 -4.03
C ASN A 47 -6.61 3.11 -3.72
N CYS A 48 -7.65 3.67 -4.35
CA CYS A 48 -9.04 3.28 -4.09
C CYS A 48 -9.50 2.13 -5.00
N HIS A 49 -10.75 1.71 -4.85
CA HIS A 49 -11.33 0.64 -5.67
C HIS A 49 -11.30 0.96 -7.18
N VAL A 50 -11.37 2.24 -7.56
CA VAL A 50 -11.38 2.68 -8.97
C VAL A 50 -9.97 3.10 -9.41
N THR A 51 -9.00 2.20 -9.17
CA THR A 51 -7.61 2.39 -9.58
C THR A 51 -7.48 2.10 -11.07
N ARG A 52 -7.17 3.13 -11.86
CA ARG A 52 -7.06 3.06 -13.33
C ARG A 52 -5.67 3.50 -13.73
N HIS A 53 -4.98 2.65 -14.49
CA HIS A 53 -3.64 2.92 -15.01
C HIS A 53 -3.60 2.56 -16.50
N GLU A 54 -2.89 3.37 -17.27
CA GLU A 54 -2.59 3.17 -18.68
C GLU A 54 -1.09 3.44 -18.87
N SER A 55 -0.42 2.66 -19.72
CA SER A 55 0.96 2.89 -20.11
C SER A 55 1.11 2.68 -21.61
N GLU A 56 1.73 3.64 -22.30
CA GLU A 56 2.05 3.58 -23.73
C GLU A 56 3.56 3.70 -23.92
N VAL A 57 4.10 2.99 -24.92
CA VAL A 57 5.48 3.14 -25.37
C VAL A 57 5.43 3.66 -26.80
N LEU A 58 5.94 4.88 -27.00
CA LEU A 58 6.02 5.55 -28.31
C LEU A 58 7.17 5.02 -29.16
#